data_AF-A0A526RZL9-F1
#
_entry.id   AF-A0A526RZL9-F1
#
_cell.length_a   1.000
_cell.length_b   1.000
_cell.length_c   1.000
_cell.angle_alpha   90.00
_cell.angle_beta   90.00
_cell.angle_gamma   90.00
#
_symmetry.space_group_name_H-M   'P 1'
#
loop_
_entity.id
_entity.type
_entity.pdbx_description
1 polymer ?
#
loop_
_entity_poly.entity_id
_entity_poly.type
_entity_poly.pdbx_seq_one_letter_code
_entity_poly.pdbx_strand_id
1 'polypeptide(L)'
;GNSGQSCNAPTRMFVPRDRHDEAAAHARKAAEKFTVGPADAPGSKLGPVVSQLQFDKIQALIQSGIDEGATLVAGGPGRPAELNRGYFVRPTVFADVTHDMRIATEEIFGPVLAIMPYDTVEQAVEQANDTVFGLASYIQARDIEKARAVAARMRSGNVYINYPTWDAGLPFGGYKQSGNGREYAEYGLEDFLEIKGIAGYEAAE
;
A
#
# COMPACT_ATOMS: atom_id res chain seq x y z
N GLY A 1 7.86 2.91 -5.43
CA GLY A 1 8.73 4.05 -5.08
C GLY A 1 9.19 3.93 -3.63
N ASN A 2 10.08 4.82 -3.17
CA ASN A 2 10.58 4.91 -1.78
C ASN A 2 10.98 3.59 -1.09
N SER A 3 11.39 2.58 -1.87
CA SER A 3 11.65 1.22 -1.37
C SER A 3 10.49 0.63 -0.54
N GLY A 4 9.25 0.98 -0.86
CA GLY A 4 8.04 0.53 -0.15
C GLY A 4 7.81 1.13 1.24
N GLN A 5 8.64 2.10 1.64
CA GLN A 5 8.52 2.80 2.92
C GLN A 5 7.49 3.93 2.81
N SER A 6 6.23 3.55 2.63
CA SER A 6 5.13 4.48 2.40
C SER A 6 3.86 3.85 2.95
N CYS A 7 3.21 4.55 3.89
CA CYS A 7 2.05 4.06 4.63
C CYS A 7 0.84 3.78 3.73
N ASN A 8 0.71 4.50 2.61
CA ASN A 8 -0.37 4.32 1.65
C ASN A 8 0.03 3.47 0.43
N ALA A 9 1.15 2.76 0.47
CA ALA A 9 1.55 1.91 -0.66
C ALA A 9 0.51 0.78 -0.92
N PRO A 10 0.11 0.52 -2.18
CA PRO A 10 -0.81 -0.57 -2.53
C PRO A 10 -0.09 -1.93 -2.51
N THR A 11 0.20 -2.46 -1.33
CA THR A 11 1.00 -3.68 -1.13
C THR A 11 0.21 -4.99 -1.32
N ARG A 12 -1.13 -4.91 -1.33
CA ARG A 12 -2.03 -6.02 -1.65
C ARG A 12 -2.72 -5.75 -2.98
N MET A 13 -2.46 -6.59 -3.98
CA MET A 13 -3.02 -6.47 -5.32
C MET A 13 -4.04 -7.59 -5.56
N PHE A 14 -5.31 -7.22 -5.54
CA PHE A 14 -6.41 -8.12 -5.85
C PHE A 14 -6.65 -8.19 -7.35
N VAL A 15 -6.68 -9.40 -7.92
CA VAL A 15 -6.87 -9.63 -9.36
C VAL A 15 -7.89 -10.74 -9.63
N PRO A 16 -8.66 -10.70 -10.72
CA PRO A 16 -9.49 -11.84 -11.12
C PRO A 16 -8.68 -13.13 -11.21
N ARG A 17 -9.20 -14.23 -10.69
CA ARG A 17 -8.50 -15.53 -10.64
C ARG A 17 -8.03 -16.01 -12.00
N ASP A 18 -8.84 -15.81 -13.04
CA ASP A 18 -8.52 -16.16 -14.44
C ASP A 18 -7.39 -15.31 -15.05
N ARG A 19 -7.02 -14.19 -14.42
CA ARG A 19 -5.95 -13.30 -14.84
C ARG A 19 -4.78 -13.24 -13.86
N HIS A 20 -4.78 -14.13 -12.85
CA HIS A 20 -3.76 -14.16 -11.80
C HIS A 20 -2.35 -14.33 -12.38
N ASP A 21 -2.15 -15.31 -13.25
CA ASP A 21 -0.83 -15.61 -13.83
C ASP A 21 -0.34 -14.50 -14.76
N GLU A 22 -1.26 -13.88 -15.50
CA GLU A 22 -0.98 -12.71 -16.34
C GLU A 22 -0.48 -11.55 -15.47
N ALA A 23 -1.17 -11.25 -14.37
CA ALA A 23 -0.79 -10.20 -13.43
C ALA A 23 0.57 -10.50 -12.76
N ALA A 24 0.81 -11.73 -12.32
CA ALA A 24 2.08 -12.16 -11.75
C ALA A 24 3.25 -11.99 -12.74
N ALA A 25 3.04 -12.35 -14.01
CA ALA A 25 4.04 -12.15 -15.06
C ALA A 25 4.33 -10.66 -15.34
N HIS A 26 3.31 -9.81 -15.31
CA HIS A 26 3.51 -8.36 -15.43
C HIS A 26 4.23 -7.76 -14.22
N ALA A 27 3.88 -8.20 -13.01
CA ALA A 27 4.53 -7.77 -11.77
C ALA A 27 6.00 -8.19 -11.72
N ARG A 28 6.33 -9.41 -12.15
CA ARG A 28 7.73 -9.87 -12.35
C ARG A 28 8.51 -8.89 -13.22
N LYS A 29 8.01 -8.65 -14.44
CA LYS A 29 8.67 -7.75 -15.41
C LYS A 29 8.79 -6.33 -14.88
N ALA A 30 7.85 -5.86 -14.07
CA ALA A 30 7.93 -4.55 -13.43
C ALA A 30 8.98 -4.51 -12.32
N ALA A 31 9.02 -5.54 -11.47
CA ALA A 31 10.00 -5.66 -10.39
C ALA A 31 11.44 -5.72 -10.92
N GLU A 32 11.68 -6.50 -11.97
CA GLU A 32 13.01 -6.67 -12.61
C GLU A 32 13.54 -5.39 -13.27
N LYS A 33 12.67 -4.40 -13.56
CA LYS A 33 13.09 -3.10 -14.10
C LYS A 33 13.64 -2.14 -13.03
N PHE A 34 13.42 -2.43 -11.76
CA PHE A 34 13.94 -1.58 -10.69
C PHE A 34 15.41 -1.89 -10.42
N THR A 35 16.28 -0.94 -10.76
CA THR A 35 17.68 -0.96 -10.31
C THR A 35 17.75 -0.58 -8.84
N VAL A 36 18.25 -1.49 -8.01
CA VAL A 36 18.52 -1.23 -6.58
C VAL A 36 19.96 -0.75 -6.43
N GLY A 37 20.17 0.31 -5.66
CA GLY A 37 21.52 0.80 -5.42
C GLY A 37 21.55 2.07 -4.57
N PRO A 38 22.74 2.59 -4.26
CA PRO A 38 22.89 3.84 -3.52
C PRO A 38 22.05 4.98 -4.10
N ALA A 39 21.54 5.87 -3.25
CA ALA A 39 20.63 6.93 -3.67
C ALA A 39 21.30 7.97 -4.60
N ASP A 40 22.62 8.11 -4.50
CA ASP A 40 23.48 8.96 -5.32
C ASP A 40 24.01 8.26 -6.58
N ALA A 41 23.76 6.96 -6.74
CA ALA A 41 24.21 6.20 -7.91
C ALA A 41 23.34 6.51 -9.14
N PRO A 42 23.95 6.87 -10.28
CA PRO A 42 23.22 7.10 -11.52
C PRO A 42 22.35 5.89 -11.92
N GLY A 43 21.08 6.14 -12.23
CA GLY A 43 20.15 5.10 -12.66
C GLY A 43 19.52 4.28 -11.53
N SER A 44 19.96 4.43 -10.27
CA SER A 44 19.29 3.81 -9.12
C SER A 44 17.83 4.27 -9.03
N LYS A 45 16.92 3.30 -8.89
CA LYS A 45 15.48 3.55 -8.78
C LYS A 45 14.94 3.24 -7.38
N LEU A 46 15.64 2.41 -6.63
CA LEU A 46 15.31 2.05 -5.25
C LEU A 46 16.56 2.07 -4.38
N GLY A 47 16.53 2.91 -3.34
CA GLY A 47 17.57 2.99 -2.32
C GLY A 47 17.46 1.89 -1.27
N PRO A 48 18.33 1.91 -0.24
CA PRO A 48 18.20 1.01 0.90
C PRO A 48 16.95 1.36 1.72
N VAL A 49 16.50 0.42 2.54
CA VAL A 49 15.59 0.76 3.63
C VAL A 49 16.34 1.45 4.77
N VAL A 50 15.62 2.17 5.63
CA VAL A 50 16.20 3.17 6.53
C VAL A 50 17.17 2.62 7.58
N SER A 51 16.99 1.38 8.03
CA SER A 51 17.77 0.82 9.14
C SER A 51 17.89 -0.70 9.08
N GLN A 52 18.82 -1.24 9.87
CA GLN A 52 18.98 -2.68 10.05
C GLN A 52 17.71 -3.33 10.62
N LEU A 53 17.10 -2.70 11.64
CA LEU A 53 15.86 -3.21 12.23
C LEU A 53 14.75 -3.36 11.19
N GLN A 54 14.59 -2.37 10.30
CA GLN A 54 13.62 -2.45 9.22
C GLN A 54 14.00 -3.50 8.19
N PHE A 55 15.28 -3.59 7.82
CA PHE A 55 15.77 -4.64 6.93
C PHE A 55 15.44 -6.04 7.47
N ASP A 56 15.80 -6.33 8.71
CA ASP A 56 15.60 -7.63 9.34
C ASP A 56 14.11 -7.98 9.46
N LYS A 57 13.25 -7.01 9.81
CA LYS A 57 11.78 -7.19 9.80
C LYS A 57 11.28 -7.57 8.39
N ILE A 58 11.70 -6.85 7.36
CA ILE A 58 11.28 -7.12 5.98
C ILE A 58 11.78 -8.50 5.53
N GLN A 59 13.02 -8.88 5.87
CA GLN A 59 13.55 -10.20 5.56
C GLN A 59 12.73 -11.31 6.22
N ALA A 60 12.34 -11.14 7.48
CA ALA A 60 11.51 -12.10 8.20
C ALA A 60 10.11 -12.25 7.58
N LEU A 61 9.50 -11.16 7.11
CA LEU A 61 8.20 -11.21 6.42
C LEU A 61 8.30 -11.80 5.01
N ILE A 62 9.39 -11.54 4.28
CA ILE A 62 9.65 -12.25 3.02
C ILE A 62 9.78 -13.75 3.26
N GLN A 63 10.53 -14.14 4.30
CA GLN A 63 10.70 -15.56 4.63
C GLN A 63 9.38 -16.20 5.04
N SER A 64 8.54 -15.53 5.83
CA SER A 64 7.24 -16.08 6.22
C SER A 64 6.32 -16.30 5.02
N GLY A 65 6.34 -15.43 4.02
CA GLY A 65 5.58 -15.65 2.77
C GLY A 65 5.99 -16.93 2.05
N ILE A 66 7.30 -17.26 2.04
CA ILE A 66 7.80 -18.53 1.48
C ILE A 66 7.35 -19.71 2.34
N ASP A 67 7.50 -19.60 3.67
CA ASP A 67 7.19 -20.68 4.62
C ASP A 67 5.69 -20.99 4.67
N GLU A 68 4.83 -19.98 4.46
CA GLU A 68 3.37 -20.09 4.41
C GLU A 68 2.85 -20.59 3.04
N GLY A 69 3.73 -20.76 2.06
CA GLY A 69 3.39 -21.39 0.77
C GLY A 69 3.00 -20.44 -0.35
N ALA A 70 3.25 -19.13 -0.22
CA ALA A 70 3.08 -18.20 -1.34
C ALA A 70 4.10 -18.48 -2.45
N THR A 71 3.70 -18.25 -3.71
CA THR A 71 4.59 -18.40 -4.85
C THR A 71 5.54 -17.20 -4.94
N LEU A 72 6.83 -17.42 -4.71
CA LEU A 72 7.84 -16.38 -4.91
C LEU A 72 8.06 -16.13 -6.41
N VAL A 73 7.46 -15.05 -6.91
CA VAL A 73 7.57 -14.66 -8.32
C VAL A 73 8.91 -13.98 -8.55
N ALA A 74 9.22 -12.89 -7.87
CA ALA A 74 10.45 -12.13 -8.07
C ALA A 74 11.10 -11.76 -6.74
N GLY A 75 12.40 -11.45 -6.77
CA GLY A 75 13.14 -11.05 -5.57
C GLY A 75 13.34 -12.20 -4.60
N GLY A 76 12.96 -11.99 -3.34
CA GLY A 76 13.16 -12.92 -2.24
C GLY A 76 14.17 -12.42 -1.21
N PRO A 77 14.57 -13.28 -0.25
CA PRO A 77 15.43 -12.86 0.84
C PRO A 77 16.84 -12.49 0.37
N GLY A 78 17.56 -11.80 1.25
CA GLY A 78 18.91 -11.29 1.06
C GLY A 78 18.98 -9.95 0.34
N ARG A 79 20.22 -9.49 0.17
CA ARG A 79 20.56 -8.30 -0.61
C ARG A 79 20.70 -8.66 -2.09
N PRO A 80 20.59 -7.70 -3.01
CA PRO A 80 21.11 -7.87 -4.38
C PRO A 80 22.57 -8.34 -4.34
N ALA A 81 22.97 -9.23 -5.26
CA ALA A 81 24.24 -9.95 -5.20
C ALA A 81 25.46 -9.01 -5.25
N GLU A 82 25.31 -7.90 -5.96
CA GLU A 82 26.31 -6.86 -6.15
C GLU A 82 26.40 -5.85 -4.99
N LEU A 83 25.55 -5.97 -3.96
CA LEU A 83 25.49 -5.04 -2.82
C LEU A 83 25.75 -5.79 -1.50
N ASN A 84 26.98 -5.70 -1.00
CA ASN A 84 27.40 -6.34 0.25
C ASN A 84 27.29 -5.46 1.51
N ARG A 85 27.02 -4.15 1.36
CA ARG A 85 26.87 -3.18 2.44
C ARG A 85 25.62 -2.34 2.22
N GLY A 86 24.98 -1.94 3.31
CA GLY A 86 23.71 -1.21 3.30
C GLY A 86 22.49 -2.14 3.43
N TYR A 87 21.33 -1.55 3.60
CA TYR A 87 20.07 -2.25 3.91
C TYR A 87 19.22 -2.39 2.64
N PHE A 88 19.80 -2.98 1.59
CA PHE A 88 19.15 -3.09 0.28
C PHE A 88 18.26 -4.33 0.23
N VAL A 89 16.96 -4.12 0.03
CA VAL A 89 15.97 -5.20 -0.14
C VAL A 89 15.70 -5.40 -1.63
N ARG A 90 15.65 -6.66 -2.06
CA ARG A 90 15.28 -7.04 -3.43
C ARG A 90 13.78 -6.76 -3.65
N PRO A 91 13.36 -6.09 -4.74
CA PRO A 91 11.95 -5.93 -5.08
C PRO A 91 11.30 -7.31 -5.20
N THR A 92 10.38 -7.59 -4.29
CA THR A 92 9.85 -8.92 -4.09
C THR A 92 8.37 -8.96 -4.45
N VAL A 93 7.98 -10.01 -5.18
CA VAL A 93 6.60 -10.23 -5.59
C VAL A 93 6.22 -11.63 -5.20
N PHE A 94 5.12 -11.75 -4.45
CA PHE A 94 4.45 -13.00 -4.16
C PHE A 94 3.14 -13.09 -4.94
N ALA A 95 2.85 -14.28 -5.45
CA ALA A 95 1.57 -14.64 -6.03
C ALA A 95 0.95 -15.80 -5.23
N ASP A 96 -0.29 -16.15 -5.52
CA ASP A 96 -1.06 -17.16 -4.79
C ASP A 96 -1.17 -16.86 -3.29
N VAL A 97 -1.18 -15.57 -2.92
CA VAL A 97 -1.25 -15.15 -1.53
C VAL A 97 -2.68 -15.31 -1.03
N THR A 98 -2.85 -16.01 0.09
CA THR A 98 -4.14 -16.15 0.78
C THR A 98 -4.27 -15.13 1.91
N HIS A 99 -5.51 -14.89 2.34
CA HIS A 99 -5.82 -13.81 3.28
C HIS A 99 -5.22 -14.02 4.69
N ASP A 100 -5.01 -15.27 5.08
CA ASP A 100 -4.46 -15.67 6.38
C ASP A 100 -2.94 -15.58 6.48
N MET A 101 -2.24 -15.33 5.35
CA MET A 101 -0.80 -15.16 5.34
C MET A 101 -0.37 -13.86 6.02
N ARG A 102 0.77 -13.89 6.70
CA ARG A 102 1.33 -12.71 7.38
C ARG A 102 1.64 -11.58 6.41
N ILE A 103 2.12 -11.92 5.21
CA ILE A 103 2.39 -10.95 4.13
C ILE A 103 1.13 -10.27 3.57
N ALA A 104 -0.06 -10.78 3.88
CA ALA A 104 -1.35 -10.17 3.54
C ALA A 104 -1.98 -9.35 4.68
N THR A 105 -1.52 -9.52 5.92
CA THR A 105 -2.16 -8.94 7.12
C THR A 105 -1.27 -7.95 7.86
N GLU A 106 0.05 -8.13 7.83
CA GLU A 106 1.02 -7.25 8.47
C GLU A 106 1.57 -6.20 7.49
N GLU A 107 1.79 -4.97 7.98
CA GLU A 107 2.49 -3.96 7.20
C GLU A 107 4.00 -4.28 7.13
N ILE A 108 4.48 -4.55 5.91
CA ILE A 108 5.87 -4.93 5.63
C ILE A 108 6.80 -3.70 5.65
N PHE A 109 6.35 -2.58 5.08
CA PHE A 109 7.13 -1.33 4.94
C PHE A 109 8.44 -1.48 4.13
N GLY A 110 8.42 -2.40 3.15
CA GLY A 110 9.49 -2.69 2.21
C GLY A 110 8.96 -2.91 0.79
N PRO A 111 9.82 -3.12 -0.22
CA PRO A 111 9.39 -3.25 -1.61
C PRO A 111 8.85 -4.66 -1.90
N VAL A 112 7.78 -5.05 -1.20
CA VAL A 112 7.15 -6.38 -1.28
C VAL A 112 5.70 -6.23 -1.70
N LEU A 113 5.28 -6.96 -2.74
CA LEU A 113 3.93 -6.99 -3.27
C LEU A 113 3.31 -8.38 -3.08
N ALA A 114 2.11 -8.44 -2.53
CA ALA A 114 1.29 -9.65 -2.43
C ALA A 114 0.17 -9.61 -3.48
N ILE A 115 0.12 -10.59 -4.38
CA ILE A 115 -0.95 -10.73 -5.39
C ILE A 115 -1.94 -11.79 -4.91
N MET A 116 -3.21 -11.40 -4.84
CA MET A 116 -4.30 -12.20 -4.28
C MET A 116 -5.39 -12.39 -5.35
N PRO A 117 -5.71 -13.63 -5.75
CA PRO A 117 -6.79 -13.87 -6.70
C PRO A 117 -8.17 -13.76 -6.05
N TYR A 118 -9.16 -13.25 -6.79
CA TYR A 118 -10.57 -13.25 -6.40
C TYR A 118 -11.47 -13.84 -7.50
N ASP A 119 -12.62 -14.37 -7.11
CA ASP A 119 -13.64 -14.94 -8.00
C ASP A 119 -14.74 -13.93 -8.34
N THR A 120 -15.10 -13.06 -7.39
CA THR A 120 -16.08 -11.99 -7.59
C THR A 120 -15.58 -10.65 -7.05
N VAL A 121 -16.12 -9.55 -7.59
CA VAL A 121 -15.81 -8.21 -7.09
C VAL A 121 -16.27 -8.04 -5.64
N GLU A 122 -17.38 -8.67 -5.26
CA GLU A 122 -17.90 -8.68 -3.90
C GLU A 122 -16.89 -9.30 -2.92
N GLN A 123 -16.33 -10.45 -3.27
CA GLN A 123 -15.29 -11.11 -2.49
C GLN A 123 -14.02 -10.25 -2.39
N ALA A 124 -13.61 -9.60 -3.48
CA ALA A 124 -12.46 -8.70 -3.48
C ALA A 124 -12.68 -7.51 -2.52
N VAL A 125 -13.89 -6.94 -2.52
CA VAL A 125 -14.27 -5.85 -1.60
C VAL A 125 -14.26 -6.30 -0.14
N GLU A 126 -14.78 -7.50 0.13
CA GLU A 126 -14.78 -8.08 1.48
C GLU A 126 -13.35 -8.26 1.99
N GLN A 127 -12.49 -8.93 1.23
CA GLN A 127 -11.08 -9.17 1.61
C GLN A 127 -10.24 -7.89 1.66
N ALA A 128 -10.51 -6.91 0.79
CA ALA A 128 -9.83 -5.61 0.84
C ALA A 128 -10.18 -4.88 2.15
N ASN A 129 -11.42 -4.99 2.61
CA ASN A 129 -11.90 -4.41 3.85
C ASN A 129 -11.57 -5.24 5.10
N ASP A 130 -11.28 -6.54 4.95
CA ASP A 130 -10.82 -7.40 6.04
C ASP A 130 -9.36 -7.09 6.37
N THR A 131 -9.16 -6.10 7.21
CA THR A 131 -7.85 -5.64 7.66
C THR A 131 -8.08 -4.68 8.81
N VAL A 132 -7.15 -4.63 9.75
CA VAL A 132 -7.18 -3.66 10.84
C VAL A 132 -6.89 -2.22 10.34
N PHE A 133 -6.32 -2.08 9.14
CA PHE A 133 -5.96 -0.81 8.52
C PHE A 133 -7.05 -0.24 7.61
N GLY A 134 -6.90 1.02 7.22
CA GLY A 134 -7.82 1.72 6.34
C GLY A 134 -7.29 3.06 5.86
N LEU A 135 -6.02 3.12 5.43
CA LEU A 135 -5.43 4.39 4.96
C LEU A 135 -5.82 4.70 3.51
N ALA A 136 -5.40 3.87 2.57
CA ALA A 136 -5.64 4.08 1.15
C ALA A 136 -6.07 2.80 0.42
N SER A 137 -6.93 2.94 -0.59
CA SER A 137 -7.32 1.90 -1.54
C SER A 137 -7.13 2.38 -2.97
N TYR A 138 -6.91 1.45 -3.90
CA TYR A 138 -6.64 1.75 -5.31
C TYR A 138 -7.49 0.86 -6.20
N ILE A 139 -8.28 1.47 -7.09
CA ILE A 139 -9.20 0.76 -7.97
C ILE A 139 -8.80 1.00 -9.42
N GLN A 140 -8.61 -0.09 -10.17
CA GLN A 140 -8.28 -0.05 -11.59
C GLN A 140 -9.42 -0.67 -12.39
N ALA A 141 -10.11 0.13 -13.21
CA ALA A 141 -11.22 -0.35 -14.02
C ALA A 141 -11.43 0.53 -15.26
N ARG A 142 -11.79 -0.09 -16.38
CA ARG A 142 -12.16 0.63 -17.62
C ARG A 142 -13.50 1.37 -17.48
N ASP A 143 -14.45 0.75 -16.79
CA ASP A 143 -15.76 1.32 -16.52
C ASP A 143 -15.71 2.16 -15.24
N ILE A 144 -15.85 3.47 -15.41
CA ILE A 144 -15.73 4.44 -14.32
C ILE A 144 -16.87 4.32 -13.30
N GLU A 145 -18.07 3.95 -13.72
CA GLU A 145 -19.22 3.81 -12.82
C GLU A 145 -19.04 2.58 -11.93
N LYS A 146 -18.54 1.48 -12.50
CA LYS A 146 -18.16 0.30 -11.69
C LYS A 146 -17.03 0.62 -10.73
N ALA A 147 -16.01 1.37 -11.17
CA ALA A 147 -14.92 1.78 -10.31
C ALA A 147 -15.41 2.65 -9.13
N ARG A 148 -16.32 3.60 -9.39
CA ARG A 148 -16.96 4.43 -8.36
C ARG A 148 -17.79 3.61 -7.38
N ALA A 149 -18.59 2.66 -7.88
CA ALA A 149 -19.38 1.77 -7.03
C ALA A 149 -18.52 0.92 -6.08
N VAL A 150 -17.37 0.42 -6.56
CA VAL A 150 -16.40 -0.29 -5.71
C VAL A 150 -15.72 0.68 -4.73
N ALA A 151 -15.28 1.85 -5.20
CA ALA A 151 -14.62 2.85 -4.37
C ALA A 151 -15.49 3.29 -3.18
N ALA A 152 -16.79 3.50 -3.37
CA ALA A 152 -17.74 3.86 -2.31
C ALA A 152 -17.88 2.78 -1.22
N ARG A 153 -17.49 1.53 -1.49
CA ARG A 153 -17.53 0.41 -0.54
C ARG A 153 -16.21 0.21 0.21
N MET A 154 -15.14 0.92 -0.16
CA MET A 154 -13.85 0.81 0.51
C MET A 154 -13.89 1.54 1.86
N ARG A 155 -13.48 0.86 2.93
CA ARG A 155 -13.36 1.43 4.27
C ARG A 155 -11.95 1.97 4.50
N SER A 156 -11.55 2.91 3.65
CA SER A 156 -10.29 3.64 3.74
C SER A 156 -10.50 5.14 3.61
N GLY A 157 -9.63 5.97 4.19
CA GLY A 157 -9.81 7.42 4.12
C GLY A 157 -9.51 8.00 2.74
N ASN A 158 -8.65 7.37 1.96
CA ASN A 158 -8.41 7.72 0.56
C ASN A 158 -8.73 6.55 -0.37
N VAL A 159 -9.34 6.84 -1.52
CA VAL A 159 -9.54 5.87 -2.61
C VAL A 159 -9.14 6.51 -3.93
N TYR A 160 -8.22 5.87 -4.65
CA TYR A 160 -7.68 6.37 -5.91
C TYR A 160 -8.17 5.50 -7.07
N ILE A 161 -8.86 6.12 -8.04
CA ILE A 161 -9.36 5.42 -9.23
C ILE A 161 -8.45 5.71 -10.42
N ASN A 162 -7.91 4.66 -11.06
CA ASN A 162 -7.11 4.76 -12.29
C ASN A 162 -5.87 5.67 -12.19
N TYR A 163 -5.18 5.64 -11.05
CA TYR A 163 -3.93 6.39 -10.79
C TYR A 163 -4.04 7.89 -11.12
N PRO A 164 -4.90 8.65 -10.40
CA PRO A 164 -5.01 10.09 -10.62
C PRO A 164 -3.70 10.79 -10.22
N THR A 165 -3.54 12.02 -10.70
CA THR A 165 -2.49 12.91 -10.19
C THR A 165 -2.71 13.20 -8.70
N TRP A 166 -1.62 13.44 -7.98
CA TRP A 166 -1.71 13.87 -6.58
C TRP A 166 -2.40 15.24 -6.48
N ASP A 167 -3.21 15.41 -5.42
CA ASP A 167 -4.00 16.61 -5.18
C ASP A 167 -3.93 16.98 -3.70
N ALA A 168 -3.40 18.17 -3.41
CA ALA A 168 -3.28 18.73 -2.06
C ALA A 168 -4.64 19.14 -1.45
N GLY A 169 -5.67 19.27 -2.29
CA GLY A 169 -7.05 19.55 -1.88
C GLY A 169 -7.82 18.33 -1.38
N LEU A 170 -7.26 17.12 -1.52
CA LEU A 170 -7.86 15.91 -0.98
C LEU A 170 -7.42 15.71 0.48
N PRO A 171 -8.35 15.55 1.45
CA PRO A 171 -8.00 15.19 2.80
C PRO A 171 -7.25 13.86 2.83
N PHE A 172 -6.24 13.75 3.67
CA PHE A 172 -5.45 12.55 3.86
C PHE A 172 -5.60 12.04 5.30
N GLY A 173 -5.85 10.74 5.46
CA GLY A 173 -5.94 10.14 6.79
C GLY A 173 -6.63 8.79 6.78
N GLY A 174 -6.59 8.10 7.92
CA GLY A 174 -7.03 6.72 8.03
C GLY A 174 -8.45 6.51 8.52
N TYR A 175 -8.95 5.30 8.24
CA TYR A 175 -10.01 4.63 9.00
C TYR A 175 -9.35 3.60 9.94
N LYS A 176 -10.11 3.11 10.93
CA LYS A 176 -9.70 2.01 11.82
C LYS A 176 -8.35 2.29 12.51
N GLN A 177 -7.39 1.36 12.48
CA GLN A 177 -6.09 1.54 13.12
C GLN A 177 -5.11 2.40 12.30
N SER A 178 -5.51 2.94 11.14
CA SER A 178 -4.68 3.86 10.35
C SER A 178 -4.71 5.31 10.87
N GLY A 179 -5.30 5.56 12.04
CA GLY A 179 -5.27 6.85 12.73
C GLY A 179 -6.64 7.52 12.85
N ASN A 180 -6.65 8.69 13.49
CA ASN A 180 -7.80 9.57 13.67
C ASN A 180 -7.42 11.00 13.25
N GLY A 181 -8.38 11.77 12.74
CA GLY A 181 -8.14 13.11 12.17
C GLY A 181 -7.89 13.06 10.66
N ARG A 182 -7.69 14.24 10.04
CA ARG A 182 -7.39 14.39 8.61
C ARG A 182 -6.36 15.49 8.42
N GLU A 183 -5.29 15.17 7.71
CA GLU A 183 -4.32 16.15 7.23
C GLU A 183 -4.71 16.65 5.83
N TYR A 184 -4.03 17.72 5.38
CA TYR A 184 -4.18 18.37 4.08
C TYR A 184 -5.51 19.13 3.90
N ALA A 185 -5.55 19.97 2.88
CA ALA A 185 -6.67 20.86 2.58
C ALA A 185 -7.14 21.68 3.80
N GLU A 186 -8.43 22.05 3.83
CA GLU A 186 -9.04 22.75 4.97
C GLU A 186 -9.15 21.85 6.22
N TYR A 187 -9.34 20.55 6.03
CA TYR A 187 -9.51 19.59 7.14
C TYR A 187 -8.28 19.54 8.05
N GLY A 188 -7.09 19.54 7.46
CA GLY A 188 -5.84 19.61 8.23
C GLY A 188 -5.62 20.94 8.93
N LEU A 189 -6.21 22.04 8.45
CA LEU A 189 -6.16 23.33 9.13
C LEU A 189 -7.12 23.36 10.32
N GLU A 190 -8.31 22.77 10.19
CA GLU A 190 -9.32 22.70 11.25
C GLU A 190 -8.82 21.97 12.50
N ASP A 191 -7.94 20.97 12.34
CA ASP A 191 -7.29 20.28 13.46
C ASP A 191 -6.38 21.19 14.32
N PHE A 192 -6.02 22.40 13.84
CA PHE A 192 -5.25 23.41 14.58
C PHE A 192 -6.11 24.60 15.08
N LEU A 193 -7.43 24.53 14.94
CA LEU A 193 -8.36 25.57 15.39
C LEU A 193 -9.11 25.13 16.67
N GLU A 194 -9.41 26.09 17.53
CA GLU A 194 -10.32 25.89 18.66
C GLU A 194 -11.73 26.38 18.31
N ILE A 195 -12.76 25.58 18.64
CA ILE A 195 -14.16 25.94 18.41
C ILE A 195 -14.71 26.64 19.65
N LYS A 196 -15.15 27.90 19.48
CA LYS A 196 -15.75 28.71 20.57
C LYS A 196 -17.17 29.15 20.21
N GLY A 197 -18.15 28.63 20.94
CA GLY A 197 -19.51 29.15 20.93
C GLY A 197 -19.65 30.33 21.91
N ILE A 198 -20.28 31.42 21.47
CA ILE A 198 -20.61 32.57 22.31
C ILE A 198 -22.13 32.79 22.25
N ALA A 199 -22.81 32.64 23.40
CA ALA A 199 -24.25 32.91 23.53
C ALA A 199 -24.50 34.34 24.02
N GLY A 200 -25.67 34.91 23.69
CA GLY A 200 -25.98 36.31 24.03
C GLY A 200 -25.11 37.32 23.27
N TYR A 201 -24.67 36.96 22.06
CA TYR A 201 -23.89 37.84 21.20
C TYR A 201 -24.67 39.09 20.82
N GLU A 202 -25.99 38.94 20.66
CA GLU A 202 -26.95 40.03 20.58
C GLU A 202 -27.67 40.19 21.92
N ALA A 203 -28.10 41.42 22.22
CA ALA A 203 -28.87 41.71 23.43
C ALA A 203 -30.22 41.00 23.38
N ALA A 204 -30.63 40.38 24.49
CA ALA A 204 -31.97 39.82 24.62
C ALA A 204 -33.01 40.95 24.67
N GLU A 205 -34.14 40.75 23.99
CA GLU A 205 -35.35 41.60 24.11
C GLU A 205 -36.06 41.40 25.46
#